data_AF-A0A1H4EET4-F1
#
_entry.id   AF-A0A1H4EET4-F1
#
_cell.length_a   1.000
_cell.length_b   1.000
_cell.length_c   1.000
_cell.angle_alpha   90.00
_cell.angle_beta   90.00
_cell.angle_gamma   90.00
#
_symmetry.space_group_name_H-M   'P 1'
#
loop_
_entity.id
_entity.type
_entity.pdbx_description
1 polymer ?
#
loop_
_entity_poly.entity_id
_entity_poly.type
_entity_poly.pdbx_seq_one_letter_code
_entity_poly.pdbx_strand_id
1 'polypeptide(L)' 'MLTIGICDDQVEIIDDLVERLENWAAIQGVPLHVRTYTRGLDLLENYQGIDLLFLDMKMPEGDGDPLPGILKRRIPFYP' A
#
# COMPACT_ATOMS: atom_id res chain seq x y z
N MET A 1 11.41 -2.02 12.45
CA MET A 1 11.29 -2.52 11.07
C MET A 1 10.11 -1.80 10.47
N LEU A 2 10.34 -1.02 9.42
CA LEU A 2 9.30 -0.24 8.76
C LEU A 2 8.59 -1.14 7.76
N THR A 3 7.26 -1.28 7.86
CA THR A 3 6.45 -2.05 6.92
C THR A 3 5.64 -1.11 6.04
N ILE A 4 5.94 -1.11 4.75
CA ILE A 4 5.24 -0.26 3.77
C ILE A 4 4.33 -1.14 2.90
N GLY A 5 3.05 -0.77 2.82
CA GLY A 5 2.10 -1.34 1.87
C GLY A 5 2.05 -0.49 0.60
N ILE A 6 1.99 -1.12 -0.57
CA ILE A 6 1.73 -0.46 -1.85
C ILE A 6 0.56 -1.17 -2.50
N CYS A 7 -0.48 -0.44 -2.88
CA CYS A 7 -1.64 -0.97 -3.56
C CYS A 7 -1.94 -0.12 -4.80
N ASP A 8 -1.75 -0.71 -5.97
CA ASP A 8 -1.89 -0.07 -7.29
C ASP A 8 -2.24 -1.14 -8.33
N ASP A 9 -3.11 -0.85 -9.29
CA ASP A 9 -3.47 -1.82 -10.34
C ASP A 9 -2.38 -1.94 -11.44
N GLN A 10 -1.42 -1.00 -11.44
CA GLN A 10 -0.29 -0.97 -12.36
C GLN A 10 0.97 -1.58 -11.73
N VAL A 11 1.32 -2.79 -12.15
CA VAL A 11 2.51 -3.51 -11.66
C VAL A 11 3.79 -2.71 -11.91
N GLU A 12 3.90 -1.99 -13.03
CA GLU A 12 5.07 -1.15 -13.33
C GLU A 12 5.29 -0.04 -12.29
N ILE A 13 4.19 0.52 -11.75
CA ILE A 13 4.25 1.53 -10.68
C ILE A 13 4.70 0.87 -9.37
N ILE A 14 4.17 -0.31 -9.06
CA ILE A 14 4.57 -1.07 -7.87
C ILE A 14 6.08 -1.33 -7.90
N ASP A 15 6.59 -1.86 -9.01
CA ASP A 15 8.00 -2.25 -9.13
C ASP A 15 8.93 -1.03 -9.01
N ASP A 16 8.61 0.10 -9.65
CA ASP A 16 9.39 1.35 -9.52
C ASP A 16 9.38 1.89 -8.07
N LEU A 17 8.23 1.84 -7.38
CA LEU A 17 8.13 2.25 -5.98
C LEU A 17 8.92 1.33 -5.04
N VAL A 18 8.83 0.01 -5.23
CA VAL A 18 9.60 -0.97 -4.45
C VAL A 18 11.09 -0.69 -4.61
N GLU A 19 11.59 -0.54 -5.84
CA GLU A 19 13.00 -0.28 -6.10
C GLU A 19 13.47 1.02 -5.41
N ARG A 20 12.69 2.10 -5.50
CA ARG A 20 13.01 3.38 -4.83
C ARG A 20 13.04 3.24 -3.31
N LEU A 21 12.09 2.53 -2.73
CA LEU A 21 11.98 2.35 -1.29
C LEU A 21 13.11 1.47 -0.75
N GLU A 22 13.44 0.39 -1.44
CA GLU A 22 14.57 -0.48 -1.08
C GLU A 22 15.90 0.27 -1.15
N ASN A 23 16.12 1.04 -2.22
CA ASN A 23 17.30 1.89 -2.34
C ASN A 23 17.38 2.93 -1.21
N TRP A 24 16.27 3.61 -0.91
CA TRP A 24 16.23 4.56 0.20
C TRP A 24 16.51 3.88 1.54
N ALA A 25 15.92 2.71 1.80
CA ALA A 25 16.10 1.95 3.03
C ALA A 25 17.56 1.50 3.20
N ALA A 26 18.21 1.06 2.11
CA ALA A 26 19.62 0.72 2.09
C ALA A 26 20.52 1.93 2.42
N ILE A 27 20.21 3.11 1.86
CA ILE A 27 20.96 4.34 2.13
C ILE A 27 20.78 4.80 3.59
N GLN A 28 19.56 4.70 4.13
CA GLN A 28 19.26 5.14 5.50
C GLN A 28 19.62 4.09 6.57
N GLY A 29 19.95 2.86 6.17
CA GLY A 29 20.20 1.74 7.10
C GLY A 29 18.94 1.31 7.87
N VAL A 30 17.76 1.52 7.29
CA VAL A 30 16.49 1.19 7.94
C VAL A 30 16.02 -0.19 7.46
N PRO A 31 15.70 -1.14 8.35
CA PRO A 31 15.11 -2.40 7.95
C PRO A 31 13.69 -2.17 7.43
N LEU A 32 13.51 -2.37 6.13
CA LEU A 32 12.27 -2.18 5.38
C LEU A 32 11.67 -3.54 4.98
N HIS A 33 10.35 -3.66 5.10
CA HIS A 33 9.56 -4.74 4.52
C HIS A 33 8.47 -4.13 3.63
N VAL A 34 8.45 -4.47 2.35
CA VAL A 34 7.43 -3.97 1.41
C VAL A 34 6.40 -5.07 1.14
N ARG A 35 5.12 -4.72 1.23
CA ARG A 35 4.00 -5.57 0.85
C ARG A 35 3.28 -4.93 -0.32
N THR A 36 3.04 -5.69 -1.37
CA THR A 36 2.43 -5.19 -2.61
C THR A 36 1.08 -5.85 -2.84
N TYR A 37 0.15 -5.07 -3.35
CA TYR A 37 -1.23 -5.49 -3.62
C TYR A 37 -1.65 -4.90 -4.96
N THR A 38 -2.29 -5.71 -5.81
CA THR A 38 -2.86 -5.22 -7.08
C THR A 38 -4.36 -5.00 -6.99
N ARG A 39 -4.97 -5.33 -5.85
CA ARG A 39 -6.40 -5.21 -5.58
C ARG A 39 -6.61 -4.68 -4.16
N GLY A 40 -7.50 -3.71 -4.01
CA GLY A 40 -7.83 -3.15 -2.70
C GLY A 40 -8.49 -4.16 -1.74
N LEU A 41 -9.17 -5.20 -2.26
CA LEU A 41 -9.69 -6.30 -1.44
C LEU A 41 -8.57 -7.10 -0.76
N ASP A 42 -7.51 -7.43 -1.49
CA ASP A 42 -6.36 -8.18 -0.96
C ASP A 42 -5.65 -7.37 0.15
N LEU A 43 -5.59 -6.05 -0.03
CA LEU A 43 -5.12 -5.12 0.99
C LEU A 43 -6.05 -5.11 2.22
N LEU A 44 -7.38 -5.03 2.04
CA LEU A 44 -8.35 -5.00 3.15
C LEU A 44 -8.30 -6.27 4.03
N GLU A 45 -7.91 -7.40 3.46
CA GLU A 45 -7.72 -8.64 4.20
C GLU A 45 -6.37 -8.69 4.95
N ASN A 46 -5.35 -7.98 4.46
CA ASN A 46 -3.95 -8.13 4.91
C ASN A 46 -3.28 -6.82 5.40
N TYR A 47 -4.03 -5.74 5.62
CA TYR A 47 -3.48 -4.43 6.01
C TYR A 47 -2.87 -4.37 7.41
N GLN A 48 -3.02 -5.42 8.22
CA GLN A 48 -2.52 -5.44 9.59
C GLN A 48 -0.98 -5.40 9.62
N GLY A 49 -0.43 -4.55 10.49
CA GLY A 49 1.00 -4.40 10.69
C GLY A 49 1.72 -3.55 9.64
N ILE A 50 0.98 -2.82 8.80
CA ILE A 50 1.53 -1.82 7.87
C ILE A 50 1.66 -0.48 8.59
N ASP A 51 2.85 0.13 8.54
CA ASP A 51 3.14 1.43 9.13
C ASP A 51 2.78 2.59 8.19
N LEU A 52 2.99 2.39 6.88
CA LEU A 52 2.71 3.37 5.83
C LEU A 52 2.10 2.67 4.61
N LEU A 53 1.04 3.25 4.03
CA LEU A 53 0.35 2.69 2.88
C LEU A 53 0.34 3.70 1.72
N PHE A 54 0.90 3.30 0.58
CA PHE A 54 0.68 3.94 -0.71
C PHE A 54 -0.51 3.28 -1.39
N LEU A 55 -1.56 4.06 -1.63
CA LEU A 55 -2.78 3.59 -2.26
C LEU A 55 -3.10 4.50 -3.43
N ASP A 56 -3.23 3.93 -4.63
CA ASP A 56 -3.80 4.69 -5.74
C ASP A 56 -5.31 4.89 -5.56
N MET A 57 -5.76 6.13 -5.67
CA MET A 57 -7.17 6.48 -5.52
C MET A 57 -7.98 6.24 -6.80
N LYS A 58 -7.33 5.94 -7.93
CA LYS A 58 -7.96 5.70 -9.23
C LYS A 58 -7.85 4.24 -9.68
N MET A 59 -8.10 3.30 -8.77
CA MET A 59 -8.33 1.91 -9.19
C MET A 59 -9.73 1.78 -9.84
N PRO A 60 -9.86 1.03 -10.95
CA PRO A 60 -11.18 0.70 -11.50
C PRO A 60 -11.96 -0.03 -10.41
N GLU A 61 -13.13 0.52 -10.05
CA GLU A 61 -14.00 0.04 -8.99
C GLU A 61 -14.24 -1.47 -9.13
N GLY A 62 -13.59 -2.26 -8.28
CA GLY A 62 -13.91 -3.67 -8.12
C GLY A 62 -15.15 -3.78 -7.25
N ASP A 63 -16.32 -3.82 -7.88
CA ASP A 63 -17.64 -4.18 -7.34
C ASP A 63 -17.85 -4.04 -5.82
N GLY A 64 -18.53 -2.95 -5.43
CA GLY A 64 -19.19 -2.82 -4.13
C GLY A 64 -18.41 -2.04 -3.08
N ASP A 65 -18.89 -0.82 -2.81
CA ASP A 65 -18.37 0.20 -1.89
C ASP A 65 -17.01 0.82 -2.30
N PRO A 66 -16.89 2.16 -2.35
CA PRO A 66 -15.62 2.80 -2.63
C PRO A 66 -14.64 2.41 -1.51
N LEU A 67 -13.59 1.65 -1.86
CA LEU A 67 -12.44 1.31 -1.01
C LEU A 67 -12.00 2.43 -0.05
N PRO A 68 -11.94 3.72 -0.47
CA PRO A 68 -11.67 4.84 0.44
C PRO A 68 -12.63 4.97 1.63
N GLY A 69 -13.91 4.64 1.45
CA GLY A 69 -14.93 4.67 2.51
C GLY A 69 -14.75 3.56 3.54
N ILE A 70 -14.37 2.36 3.11
CA ILE A 70 -14.07 1.23 4.00
C ILE A 70 -12.78 1.49 4.78
N LEU A 71 -11.74 2.00 4.10
CA LEU A 71 -10.46 2.33 4.72
C LEU A 71 -10.58 3.48 5.72
N LYS A 72 -11.35 4.55 5.43
CA LYS A 72 -11.63 5.62 6.40
C LYS A 72 -12.34 5.14 7.68
N ARG A 73 -13.15 4.09 7.58
CA ARG A 73 -13.82 3.51 8.75
C ARG A 73 -12.92 2.62 9.60
N ARG A 74 -11.91 2.00 8.99
CA ARG A 74 -11.02 1.02 9.65
C ARG A 74 -9.64 1.56 10.01
N ILE A 75 -9.18 2.62 9.37
CA ILE A 75 -7.89 3.26 9.60
C ILE A 75 -8.14 4.69 10.10
N PRO A 76 -7.99 4.96 11.41
CA PRO A 76 -8.31 6.25 12.01
C PRO A 76 -7.45 7.43 11.52
N PHE A 77 -6.39 7.17 10.75
CA PHE A 77 -5.47 8.17 10.19
C PHE A 77 -5.32 8.04 8.67
N TYR A 78 -6.42 7.81 7.97
CA TYR A 78 -6.47 7.96 6.50
C TYR A 78 -6.60 9.46 6.17
N PRO A 79 -5.54 10.14 5.68
CA PRO A 79 -5.60 11.58 5.37
C PRO A 79 -6.58 11.92 4.25
#